data_AF-A0A1R1A0L8-F1
#
_entry.id   AF-A0A1R1A0L8-F1
#
_cell.length_a   1.000
_cell.length_b   1.000
_cell.length_c   1.000
_cell.angle_alpha   90.00
_cell.angle_beta   90.00
_cell.angle_gamma   90.00
#
_symmetry.space_group_name_H-M   'P 1'
#
loop_
_entity.id
_entity.type
_entity.pdbx_description
1 polymer ?
#
loop_
_entity_poly.entity_id
_entity_poly.type
_entity_poly.pdbx_seq_one_letter_code
_entity_poly.pdbx_strand_id
1 'polypeptide(L)'
;MPDMKQGEHTDQANRPLIQRPSTVSRTSLIDNGMTVLQQWGADHICKVCIANSGSCCRDCRHLLDGVGCQLRNTSCTAWLCGFHKYLLFEVGQLEEWNLFWDDVPGQEFREDFTPEQVIIDKSLTIQQQTMEHLGEALAADLQEMERSHIAIGIILTLREKLDKNIDQFMLEDKDHKRKLRIKRKIKVLSSDFQRFHHLLNKYKLEQAELHNM
;
A
#
# COMPACT_ATOMS: atom_id res chain seq x y z
N MET A 1 -26.80 -31.95 51.93
CA MET A 1 -25.91 -32.22 50.79
C MET A 1 -26.28 -31.26 49.67
N PRO A 2 -25.30 -30.67 48.97
CA PRO A 2 -25.33 -29.25 48.64
C PRO A 2 -25.97 -28.88 47.29
N ASP A 3 -26.26 -27.59 47.24
CA ASP A 3 -26.85 -26.73 46.22
C ASP A 3 -26.28 -26.81 44.80
N MET A 4 -27.21 -26.58 43.86
CA MET A 4 -26.98 -26.11 42.50
C MET A 4 -26.01 -24.92 42.47
N LYS A 5 -25.00 -24.98 41.60
CA LYS A 5 -24.41 -23.78 40.99
C LYS A 5 -24.37 -23.92 39.49
N GLN A 6 -25.09 -22.98 38.87
CA GLN A 6 -25.19 -22.72 37.45
C GLN A 6 -23.82 -22.39 36.87
N GLY A 7 -23.63 -22.78 35.62
CA GLY A 7 -22.44 -22.48 34.84
C GLY A 7 -22.28 -21.00 34.59
N GLU A 8 -21.07 -20.50 34.82
CA GLU A 8 -20.59 -19.26 34.21
C GLU A 8 -19.85 -19.64 32.94
N HIS A 9 -20.59 -19.59 31.83
CA HIS A 9 -20.01 -19.31 30.51
C HIS A 9 -19.47 -17.88 30.56
N THR A 10 -18.16 -17.71 30.74
CA THR A 10 -17.52 -16.44 30.43
C THR A 10 -17.22 -16.39 28.95
N ASP A 11 -18.13 -15.77 28.21
CA ASP A 11 -17.89 -15.18 26.90
C ASP A 11 -16.75 -14.16 27.01
N GLN A 12 -15.52 -14.57 26.71
CA GLN A 12 -14.45 -13.64 26.36
C GLN A 12 -14.63 -13.21 24.90
N ALA A 13 -15.68 -12.45 24.66
CA ALA A 13 -15.84 -11.68 23.45
C ALA A 13 -14.74 -10.60 23.40
N ASN A 14 -13.81 -10.77 22.45
CA ASN A 14 -13.12 -9.74 21.69
C ASN A 14 -13.17 -8.32 22.28
N ARG A 15 -12.28 -8.01 23.22
CA ARG A 15 -11.95 -6.61 23.56
C ARG A 15 -10.97 -6.10 22.50
N PRO A 16 -11.20 -4.92 21.90
CA PRO A 16 -10.16 -4.26 21.13
C PRO A 16 -8.99 -4.01 22.09
N LEU A 17 -7.83 -4.60 21.81
CA LEU A 17 -6.60 -4.24 22.49
C LEU A 17 -6.36 -2.76 22.16
N ILE A 18 -6.61 -1.88 23.13
CA ILE A 18 -6.16 -0.49 23.07
C ILE A 18 -4.63 -0.58 23.05
N GLN A 19 -4.04 -0.55 21.84
CA GLN A 19 -2.60 -0.45 21.69
C GLN A 19 -2.19 0.85 22.36
N ARG A 20 -1.28 0.76 23.33
CA ARG A 20 -0.75 1.95 24.00
C ARG A 20 0.17 2.67 23.02
N PRO A 21 0.18 4.01 23.02
CA PRO A 21 1.14 4.77 22.25
C PRO A 21 2.56 4.29 22.58
N SER A 22 3.34 4.02 21.55
CA SER A 22 4.72 3.53 21.69
C SER A 22 5.71 4.53 21.12
N THR A 23 6.80 4.76 21.84
CA THR A 23 7.91 5.58 21.34
C THR A 23 8.79 4.72 20.46
N VAL A 24 8.95 5.13 19.20
CA VAL A 24 9.76 4.43 18.19
C VAL A 24 10.81 5.37 17.63
N SER A 25 11.95 4.82 17.21
CA SER A 25 12.97 5.60 16.51
C SER A 25 12.54 5.86 15.06
N ARG A 26 12.99 6.98 14.48
CA ARG A 26 12.80 7.28 13.06
C ARG A 26 13.36 6.18 12.16
N THR A 27 14.55 5.65 12.47
CA THR A 27 15.13 4.55 11.70
C THR A 27 14.25 3.31 11.74
N SER A 28 13.74 2.94 12.92
CA SER A 28 12.80 1.81 13.05
C SER A 28 11.49 2.02 12.27
N LEU A 29 10.98 3.26 12.21
CA LEU A 29 9.81 3.60 11.40
C LEU A 29 10.06 3.36 9.91
N ILE A 30 11.20 3.85 9.40
CA ILE A 30 11.60 3.67 8.00
C ILE A 30 11.80 2.19 7.69
N ASP A 31 12.51 1.45 8.54
CA ASP A 31 12.80 0.03 8.34
C ASP A 31 11.53 -0.83 8.35
N ASN A 32 10.59 -0.52 9.25
CA ASN A 32 9.30 -1.20 9.31
C ASN A 32 8.47 -0.93 8.05
N GLY A 33 8.33 0.34 7.66
CA GLY A 33 7.62 0.71 6.44
C GLY A 33 8.23 0.07 5.19
N MET A 34 9.56 0.00 5.13
CA MET A 34 10.29 -0.68 4.06
C MET A 34 10.03 -2.19 4.02
N THR A 35 10.06 -2.84 5.18
CA THR A 35 9.76 -4.27 5.29
C THR A 35 8.35 -4.58 4.78
N VAL A 36 7.36 -3.77 5.18
CA VAL A 36 5.97 -3.91 4.73
C VAL A 36 5.86 -3.71 3.22
N LEU A 37 6.49 -2.68 2.65
CA LEU A 37 6.49 -2.44 1.21
C LEU A 37 7.14 -3.59 0.43
N GLN A 38 8.24 -4.17 0.93
CA GLN A 38 8.89 -5.32 0.32
C GLN A 38 7.98 -6.54 0.31
N GLN A 39 7.29 -6.83 1.41
CA GLN A 39 6.31 -7.92 1.49
C GLN A 39 5.11 -7.71 0.55
N TRP A 40 4.87 -6.49 0.10
CA TRP A 40 3.86 -6.15 -0.92
C TRP A 40 4.43 -6.14 -2.35
N GLY A 41 5.69 -6.52 -2.53
CA GLY A 41 6.33 -6.58 -3.84
C GLY A 41 6.64 -5.20 -4.43
N ALA A 42 6.85 -4.19 -3.58
CA ALA A 42 7.16 -2.84 -4.04
C ALA A 42 8.40 -2.80 -4.94
N ASP A 43 9.40 -3.65 -4.66
CA ASP A 43 10.66 -3.71 -5.40
C ASP A 43 10.45 -4.14 -6.86
N HIS A 44 9.54 -5.10 -7.11
CA HIS A 44 9.18 -5.56 -8.45
C HIS A 44 8.61 -4.40 -9.29
N ILE A 45 7.67 -3.65 -8.72
CA ILE A 45 7.02 -2.50 -9.36
C ILE A 45 8.05 -1.38 -9.60
N CYS A 46 8.84 -1.05 -8.57
CA CYS A 46 9.85 0.00 -8.63
C CYS A 46 10.88 -0.27 -9.74
N LYS A 47 11.34 -1.52 -9.89
CA LYS A 47 12.30 -1.91 -10.92
C LYS A 47 11.81 -1.57 -12.33
N VAL A 48 10.55 -1.87 -12.64
CA VAL A 48 9.93 -1.53 -13.93
C VAL A 48 9.79 -0.02 -14.08
N CYS A 49 9.36 0.68 -13.03
CA CYS A 49 9.16 2.12 -13.08
C CYS A 49 10.46 2.90 -13.28
N ILE A 50 11.55 2.51 -12.61
CA ILE A 50 12.87 3.12 -12.73
C ILE A 50 13.41 2.98 -14.15
N ALA A 51 13.32 1.78 -14.73
CA ALA A 51 13.78 1.52 -16.09
C ALA A 51 13.03 2.34 -17.16
N ASN A 52 11.77 2.74 -16.88
CA ASN A 52 10.86 3.32 -17.86
C ASN A 52 10.50 4.79 -17.57
N SER A 53 11.36 5.52 -16.86
CA SER A 53 11.13 6.93 -16.45
C SER A 53 9.83 7.17 -15.65
N GLY A 54 9.23 6.10 -15.14
CA GLY A 54 8.01 6.08 -14.34
C GLY A 54 8.29 6.06 -12.83
N SER A 55 9.55 6.20 -12.38
CA SER A 55 9.87 6.24 -10.95
C SER A 55 9.28 7.49 -10.28
N CYS A 56 8.66 7.32 -9.11
CA CYS A 56 8.25 8.46 -8.26
C CYS A 56 9.46 9.26 -7.74
N CYS A 57 10.64 8.63 -7.72
CA CYS A 57 11.91 9.25 -7.38
C CYS A 57 12.63 9.88 -8.57
N ARG A 58 11.98 10.04 -9.73
CA ARG A 58 12.58 10.68 -10.91
C ARG A 58 13.19 12.04 -10.53
N ASP A 59 14.41 12.29 -10.99
CA ASP A 59 15.22 13.48 -10.70
C ASP A 59 15.62 13.64 -9.22
N CYS A 60 15.45 12.62 -8.38
CA CYS A 60 15.98 12.63 -7.02
C CYS A 60 17.50 12.41 -7.05
N ARG A 61 18.28 13.30 -6.41
CA ARG A 61 19.74 13.17 -6.29
C ARG A 61 20.21 11.89 -5.59
N HIS A 62 19.30 11.24 -4.85
CA HIS A 62 19.57 9.99 -4.14
C HIS A 62 19.12 8.76 -4.93
N LEU A 63 18.53 8.90 -6.12
CA LEU A 63 18.19 7.77 -6.99
C LEU A 63 19.41 7.42 -7.85
N LEU A 64 19.87 6.16 -7.77
CA LEU A 64 20.92 5.64 -8.63
C LEU A 64 20.32 4.65 -9.64
N ASP A 65 20.62 4.85 -10.92
CA ASP A 65 20.11 4.01 -12.01
C ASP A 65 20.52 2.55 -11.83
N GLY A 66 19.57 1.63 -12.01
CA GLY A 66 19.79 0.19 -11.84
C GLY A 66 19.99 -0.29 -10.40
N VAL A 67 20.17 0.61 -9.43
CA VAL A 67 20.35 0.27 -8.00
C VAL A 67 19.13 0.66 -7.17
N GLY A 68 18.58 1.86 -7.39
CA GLY A 68 17.47 2.39 -6.62
C GLY A 68 17.87 3.52 -5.66
N CYS A 69 17.00 3.82 -4.69
CA CYS A 69 17.20 4.92 -3.76
C CYS A 69 18.34 4.62 -2.76
N GLN A 70 19.28 5.55 -2.64
CA GLN A 70 20.44 5.47 -1.73
C GLN A 70 20.18 6.14 -0.37
N LEU A 71 19.09 6.89 -0.24
CA LEU A 71 18.72 7.57 1.00
C LEU A 71 17.20 7.68 1.06
N ARG A 72 16.53 6.58 1.43
CA ARG A 72 15.10 6.60 1.67
C ARG A 72 14.84 7.16 3.07
N ASN A 73 13.99 8.17 3.13
CA ASN A 73 13.62 8.86 4.35
C ASN A 73 12.16 8.56 4.71
N THR A 74 11.64 9.15 5.80
CA THR A 74 10.28 8.92 6.29
C THR A 74 9.24 9.25 5.22
N SER A 75 9.32 10.43 4.61
CA SER A 75 8.39 10.88 3.55
C SER A 75 8.43 10.00 2.30
N CYS A 76 9.61 9.58 1.87
CA CYS A 76 9.79 8.66 0.74
C CYS A 76 9.29 7.24 1.07
N THR A 77 9.23 6.88 2.35
CA THR A 77 8.68 5.59 2.79
C THR A 77 7.17 5.67 2.79
N ALA A 78 6.59 6.70 3.41
CA ALA A 78 5.16 6.95 3.47
C ALA A 78 4.50 7.14 2.11
N TRP A 79 5.16 7.85 1.19
CA TRP A 79 4.55 8.20 -0.08
C TRP A 79 4.57 7.03 -1.07
N LEU A 80 3.37 6.56 -1.41
CA LEU A 80 3.13 5.57 -2.45
C LEU A 80 2.98 6.23 -3.83
N CYS A 81 3.63 5.66 -4.85
CA CYS A 81 3.33 6.03 -6.23
C CYS A 81 1.98 5.43 -6.68
N GLY A 82 1.43 5.90 -7.80
CA GLY A 82 0.13 5.46 -8.31
C GLY A 82 -0.03 3.94 -8.47
N PHE A 83 1.04 3.20 -8.78
CA PHE A 83 0.97 1.72 -8.87
C PHE A 83 0.94 1.04 -7.50
N HIS A 84 1.75 1.49 -6.54
CA HIS A 84 1.67 0.98 -5.17
C HIS A 84 0.33 1.36 -4.53
N LYS A 85 -0.15 2.60 -4.71
CA LYS A 85 -1.50 3.00 -4.32
C LYS A 85 -2.55 2.09 -4.93
N TYR A 86 -2.43 1.76 -6.22
CA TYR A 86 -3.38 0.87 -6.89
C TYR A 86 -3.38 -0.54 -6.30
N LEU A 87 -2.20 -1.13 -6.05
CA LEU A 87 -2.08 -2.42 -5.39
C LEU A 87 -2.81 -2.41 -4.04
N LEU A 88 -2.47 -1.47 -3.16
CA LEU A 88 -3.03 -1.34 -1.82
C LEU A 88 -4.54 -1.03 -1.84
N PHE A 89 -4.99 -0.24 -2.83
CA PHE A 89 -6.39 0.05 -3.05
C PHE A 89 -7.18 -1.22 -3.37
N GLU A 90 -6.65 -2.08 -4.25
CA GLU A 90 -7.35 -3.32 -4.66
C GLU A 90 -7.41 -4.38 -3.57
N VAL A 91 -6.44 -4.40 -2.66
CA VAL A 91 -6.41 -5.33 -1.51
C VAL A 91 -7.02 -4.73 -0.23
N GLY A 92 -7.48 -3.46 -0.28
CA GLY A 92 -8.18 -2.81 0.83
C GLY A 92 -7.30 -2.29 1.96
N GLN A 93 -6.01 -2.03 1.70
CA GLN A 93 -5.03 -1.61 2.73
C GLN A 93 -4.53 -0.18 2.60
N LEU A 94 -4.96 0.54 1.56
CA LEU A 94 -4.51 1.90 1.33
C LEU A 94 -4.92 2.85 2.46
N GLU A 95 -6.12 2.67 3.02
CA GLU A 95 -6.62 3.52 4.11
C GLU A 95 -5.81 3.35 5.40
N GLU A 96 -5.54 2.10 5.81
CA GLU A 96 -4.72 1.82 6.98
C GLU A 96 -3.30 2.37 6.83
N TRP A 97 -2.70 2.20 5.64
CA TRP A 97 -1.40 2.77 5.32
C TRP A 97 -1.39 4.29 5.47
N ASN A 98 -2.35 4.99 4.86
CA ASN A 98 -2.42 6.45 4.92
C ASN A 98 -2.65 6.93 6.36
N LEU A 99 -3.57 6.30 7.10
CA LEU A 99 -3.85 6.66 8.49
C LEU A 99 -2.62 6.49 9.39
N PHE A 100 -1.83 5.43 9.19
CA PHE A 100 -0.60 5.24 9.96
C PHE A 100 0.40 6.37 9.69
N TRP A 101 0.64 6.70 8.42
CA TRP A 101 1.62 7.72 8.06
C TRP A 101 1.13 9.14 8.35
N ASP A 102 -0.17 9.41 8.34
CA ASP A 102 -0.73 10.70 8.76
C ASP A 102 -0.39 11.04 10.23
N ASP A 103 -0.20 10.03 11.08
CA ASP A 103 0.19 10.17 12.49
C ASP A 103 1.70 10.48 12.66
N VAL A 104 2.52 10.35 11.61
CA VAL A 104 3.98 10.56 11.68
C VAL A 104 4.33 12.01 11.31
N PRO A 105 4.87 12.84 12.23
CA PRO A 105 5.13 14.25 11.98
C PRO A 105 6.39 14.49 11.16
N GLY A 106 6.50 15.68 10.56
CA GLY A 106 7.73 16.14 9.91
C GLY A 106 7.96 15.60 8.50
N GLN A 107 6.96 14.95 7.91
CA GLN A 107 7.00 14.55 6.50
C GLN A 107 6.79 15.76 5.58
N GLU A 108 7.55 15.81 4.49
CA GLU A 108 7.44 16.81 3.42
C GLU A 108 7.89 16.17 2.09
N PHE A 109 7.48 16.74 0.96
CA PHE A 109 7.83 16.26 -0.37
C PHE A 109 9.36 16.11 -0.54
N ARG A 110 9.83 14.86 -0.53
CA ARG A 110 11.25 14.46 -0.66
C ARG A 110 12.18 15.01 0.44
N GLU A 111 11.64 15.66 1.46
CA GLU A 111 12.37 16.15 2.63
C GLU A 111 11.88 15.40 3.88
N ASP A 112 12.69 15.36 4.93
CA ASP A 112 12.36 14.63 6.14
C ASP A 112 12.84 15.39 7.38
N PHE A 113 11.87 15.95 8.09
CA PHE A 113 12.03 16.65 9.37
C PHE A 113 11.48 15.83 10.53
N THR A 114 11.21 14.54 10.32
CA THR A 114 10.72 13.63 11.35
C THR A 114 11.72 13.61 12.51
N PRO A 115 11.26 13.83 13.76
CA PRO A 115 12.11 13.76 14.93
C PRO A 115 12.76 12.38 15.08
N GLU A 116 13.91 12.30 15.75
CA GLU A 116 14.60 11.01 15.95
C GLU A 116 13.76 9.99 16.73
N GLN A 117 12.84 10.47 17.57
CA GLN A 117 11.86 9.65 18.29
C GLN A 117 10.46 10.18 18.04
N VAL A 118 9.54 9.27 17.72
CA VAL A 118 8.13 9.58 17.43
C VAL A 118 7.26 8.72 18.33
N ILE A 119 6.13 9.28 18.77
CA ILE A 119 5.10 8.53 19.50
C ILE A 119 4.04 8.13 18.47
N ILE A 120 3.82 6.83 18.31
CA ILE A 120 2.80 6.29 17.40
C ILE A 120 1.74 5.52 18.19
N ASP A 121 0.48 5.77 17.84
CA ASP A 121 -0.69 5.13 18.47
C ASP A 121 -0.99 3.76 17.88
N LYS A 122 -0.63 3.56 16.61
CA LYS A 122 -0.86 2.33 15.84
C LYS A 122 0.46 1.84 15.26
N SER A 123 0.63 0.53 15.22
CA SER A 123 1.73 -0.09 14.48
C SER A 123 1.26 -0.50 13.08
N LEU A 124 2.13 -0.36 12.07
CA LEU A 124 1.91 -1.00 10.78
C LEU A 124 1.83 -2.51 10.97
N THR A 125 0.68 -3.08 10.64
CA THR A 125 0.47 -4.52 10.76
C THR A 125 1.26 -5.24 9.65
N ILE A 126 2.31 -5.96 10.04
CA ILE A 126 2.93 -6.95 9.16
C ILE A 126 1.89 -8.05 8.93
N GLN A 127 1.49 -8.24 7.68
CA GLN A 127 0.56 -9.30 7.35
C GLN A 127 1.16 -10.68 7.63
N GLN A 128 0.31 -11.63 8.05
CA GLN A 128 0.71 -13.04 8.17
C GLN A 128 1.06 -13.66 6.81
N GLN A 129 0.49 -13.16 5.72
CA GLN A 129 0.75 -13.60 4.35
C GLN A 129 1.31 -12.44 3.52
N THR A 130 2.42 -12.68 2.83
CA THR A 130 3.00 -11.68 1.92
C THR A 130 2.16 -11.58 0.63
N MET A 131 2.09 -10.37 0.07
CA MET A 131 1.42 -10.10 -1.20
C MET A 131 2.44 -9.88 -2.33
N GLU A 132 3.68 -10.33 -2.14
CA GLU A 132 4.77 -10.11 -3.07
C GLU A 132 4.43 -10.58 -4.49
N HIS A 133 3.77 -11.75 -4.61
CA HIS A 133 3.32 -12.31 -5.89
C HIS A 133 2.33 -11.40 -6.64
N LEU A 134 1.52 -10.59 -5.93
CA LEU A 134 0.65 -9.61 -6.57
C LEU A 134 1.47 -8.44 -7.14
N GLY A 135 2.46 -7.97 -6.38
CA GLY A 135 3.40 -6.94 -6.85
C GLY A 135 4.23 -7.42 -8.06
N GLU A 136 4.69 -8.67 -8.04
CA GLU A 136 5.38 -9.31 -9.15
C GLU A 136 4.49 -9.41 -10.40
N ALA A 137 3.23 -9.86 -10.26
CA ALA A 137 2.31 -9.95 -11.38
C ALA A 137 1.97 -8.58 -11.98
N LEU A 138 1.77 -7.56 -11.14
CA LEU A 138 1.57 -6.19 -11.62
C LEU A 138 2.82 -5.68 -12.37
N ALA A 139 4.02 -5.95 -11.86
CA ALA A 139 5.26 -5.60 -12.53
C ALA A 139 5.39 -6.29 -13.90
N ALA A 140 5.03 -7.57 -13.99
CA ALA A 140 5.04 -8.31 -15.25
C ALA A 140 4.07 -7.72 -16.28
N ASP A 141 2.86 -7.34 -15.87
CA ASP A 141 1.89 -6.69 -16.75
C ASP A 141 2.37 -5.31 -17.21
N LEU A 142 2.98 -4.51 -16.32
CA LEU A 142 3.59 -3.23 -16.68
C LEU A 142 4.73 -3.40 -17.68
N GLN A 143 5.55 -4.44 -17.52
CA GLN A 143 6.65 -4.72 -18.43
C GLN A 143 6.15 -5.18 -19.82
N GLU A 144 5.07 -5.95 -19.88
CA GLU A 144 4.44 -6.30 -21.15
C GLU A 144 3.80 -5.08 -21.84
N MET A 145 3.16 -4.21 -21.05
CA MET A 145 2.59 -2.96 -21.57
C MET A 145 3.65 -2.07 -22.20
N GLU A 146 4.80 -1.91 -21.55
CA GLU A 146 5.92 -1.13 -22.09
C GLU A 146 6.44 -1.71 -23.41
N ARG A 147 6.59 -3.04 -23.51
CA ARG A 147 7.05 -3.70 -24.75
C ARG A 147 6.05 -3.63 -25.90
N SER A 148 4.75 -3.63 -25.58
CA SER A 148 3.66 -3.72 -26.57
C SER A 148 3.20 -2.35 -27.08
N HIS A 149 3.42 -1.28 -26.31
CA HIS A 149 2.94 0.05 -26.65
C HIS A 149 4.05 0.90 -27.28
N ILE A 150 3.73 1.49 -28.44
CA ILE A 150 4.66 2.35 -29.18
C ILE A 150 4.82 3.74 -28.52
N ALA A 151 3.89 4.11 -27.64
CA ALA A 151 3.86 5.43 -27.00
C ALA A 151 4.88 5.54 -25.87
N ILE A 152 5.91 6.37 -26.07
CA ILE A 152 6.88 6.75 -25.04
C ILE A 152 6.15 7.38 -23.85
N GLY A 153 6.52 6.95 -22.64
CA GLY A 153 5.99 7.52 -21.39
C GLY A 153 4.61 7.00 -20.97
N ILE A 154 4.15 5.87 -21.53
CA ILE A 154 2.89 5.24 -21.13
C ILE A 154 2.87 4.88 -19.64
N ILE A 155 3.95 4.29 -19.12
CA ILE A 155 4.06 3.90 -17.71
C ILE A 155 3.93 5.11 -16.79
N LEU A 156 4.63 6.21 -17.13
CA LEU A 156 4.53 7.48 -16.40
C LEU A 156 3.10 8.03 -16.40
N THR A 157 2.49 8.11 -17.58
CA THR A 157 1.13 8.63 -17.75
C THR A 157 0.10 7.80 -17.00
N LEU A 158 0.23 6.48 -17.06
CA LEU A 158 -0.69 5.56 -16.38
C LEU A 158 -0.56 5.66 -14.86
N ARG A 159 0.67 5.70 -14.34
CA ARG A 159 0.97 5.92 -12.93
C ARG A 159 0.28 7.18 -12.40
N GLU A 160 0.46 8.31 -13.08
CA GLU A 160 -0.12 9.61 -12.68
C GLU A 160 -1.65 9.61 -12.74
N LYS A 161 -2.22 8.96 -13.76
CA LYS A 161 -3.68 8.82 -13.86
C LYS A 161 -4.24 7.95 -12.74
N LEU A 162 -3.59 6.83 -12.39
CA LEU A 162 -4.01 5.98 -11.28
C LEU A 162 -3.92 6.75 -9.96
N ASP A 163 -2.77 7.36 -9.69
CA ASP A 163 -2.52 8.19 -8.50
C ASP A 163 -3.64 9.21 -8.27
N LYS A 164 -3.89 10.05 -9.28
CA LYS A 164 -4.92 11.08 -9.22
C LYS A 164 -6.34 10.53 -9.03
N ASN A 165 -6.71 9.44 -9.70
CA ASN A 165 -8.05 8.88 -9.55
C ASN A 165 -8.23 8.22 -8.19
N ILE A 166 -7.19 7.59 -7.64
CA ILE A 166 -7.23 6.98 -6.31
C ILE A 166 -7.35 8.07 -5.24
N ASP A 167 -6.55 9.13 -5.31
CA ASP A 167 -6.65 10.26 -4.37
C ASP A 167 -8.07 10.88 -4.40
N GLN A 168 -8.63 11.06 -5.59
CA GLN A 168 -10.02 11.52 -5.74
C GLN A 168 -11.04 10.52 -5.18
N PHE A 169 -10.78 9.21 -5.26
CA PHE A 169 -11.66 8.20 -4.69
C PHE A 169 -11.64 8.24 -3.16
N MET A 170 -10.47 8.39 -2.56
CA MET A 170 -10.27 8.41 -1.11
C MET A 170 -10.87 9.65 -0.47
N LEU A 171 -10.81 10.81 -1.15
CA LEU A 171 -11.39 12.06 -0.65
C LEU A 171 -12.93 12.17 -0.82
N GLU A 172 -13.53 11.30 -1.64
CA GLU A 172 -14.94 11.37 -1.99
C GLU A 172 -15.80 10.48 -1.07
N ASP A 173 -16.37 11.07 -0.01
CA ASP A 173 -17.21 10.33 0.94
C ASP A 173 -18.72 10.50 0.72
N LYS A 174 -19.14 11.64 0.16
CA LYS A 174 -20.55 12.04 0.16
C LYS A 174 -21.26 11.78 -1.17
N ASP A 175 -20.56 11.86 -2.30
CA ASP A 175 -21.16 11.59 -3.61
C ASP A 175 -20.87 10.16 -4.09
N HIS A 176 -21.77 9.24 -3.74
CA HIS A 176 -21.68 7.84 -4.18
C HIS A 176 -21.65 7.68 -5.71
N LYS A 177 -22.36 8.54 -6.47
CA LYS A 177 -22.37 8.46 -7.94
C LYS A 177 -21.01 8.83 -8.49
N ARG A 178 -20.37 9.87 -7.96
CA ARG A 178 -19.02 10.29 -8.31
C ARG A 178 -17.99 9.24 -7.89
N LYS A 179 -18.07 8.71 -6.68
CA LYS A 179 -17.19 7.63 -6.19
C LYS A 179 -17.24 6.41 -7.10
N LEU A 180 -18.45 6.00 -7.53
CA LEU A 180 -18.62 4.89 -8.49
C LEU A 180 -18.03 5.20 -9.89
N ARG A 181 -18.16 6.44 -10.38
CA ARG A 181 -17.55 6.87 -11.65
C ARG A 181 -16.02 6.81 -11.58
N ILE A 182 -15.43 7.25 -10.48
CA ILE A 182 -13.98 7.19 -10.26
C ILE A 182 -13.51 5.73 -10.21
N LYS A 183 -14.21 4.87 -9.46
CA LYS A 183 -13.92 3.42 -9.42
C LYS A 183 -13.93 2.79 -10.81
N ARG A 184 -14.89 3.16 -11.67
CA ARG A 184 -14.93 2.70 -13.08
C ARG A 184 -13.74 3.20 -13.88
N LYS A 185 -13.30 4.45 -13.68
CA LYS A 185 -12.09 4.98 -14.34
C LYS A 185 -10.84 4.20 -13.92
N ILE A 186 -10.68 3.92 -12.63
CA ILE A 186 -9.57 3.09 -12.13
C ILE A 186 -9.59 1.73 -12.83
N LYS A 187 -10.76 1.07 -12.89
CA LYS A 187 -10.91 -0.23 -13.58
C LYS A 187 -10.53 -0.18 -15.07
N VAL A 188 -10.87 0.91 -15.76
CA VAL A 188 -10.48 1.11 -17.17
C VAL A 188 -8.98 1.33 -17.31
N LEU A 189 -8.37 2.13 -16.42
CA LEU A 189 -6.92 2.37 -16.44
C LEU A 189 -6.13 1.09 -16.18
N SER A 190 -6.67 0.18 -15.36
CA SER A 190 -6.03 -1.08 -15.02
C SER A 190 -6.42 -2.26 -15.90
N SER A 191 -7.19 -2.08 -16.99
CA SER A 191 -7.83 -3.18 -17.72
C SER A 191 -6.86 -4.23 -18.26
N ASP A 192 -5.63 -3.82 -18.56
CA ASP A 192 -4.64 -4.66 -19.22
C ASP A 192 -3.77 -5.43 -18.21
N PHE A 193 -4.02 -5.26 -16.91
CA PHE A 193 -3.29 -5.95 -15.83
C PHE A 193 -3.84 -7.37 -15.61
N GLN A 194 -3.78 -8.20 -16.65
CA GLN A 194 -4.42 -9.51 -16.68
C GLN A 194 -3.86 -10.47 -15.63
N ARG A 195 -2.53 -10.56 -15.49
CA ARG A 195 -1.89 -11.45 -14.50
C ARG A 195 -2.22 -11.01 -13.09
N PHE A 196 -2.11 -9.71 -12.85
CA PHE A 196 -2.46 -9.10 -11.58
C PHE A 196 -3.93 -9.37 -11.22
N HIS A 197 -4.89 -9.13 -12.12
CA HIS A 197 -6.31 -9.38 -11.84
C HIS A 197 -6.61 -10.85 -11.58
N HIS A 198 -5.94 -11.76 -12.29
CA HIS A 198 -6.07 -13.20 -12.03
C HIS A 198 -5.67 -13.55 -10.60
N LEU A 199 -4.47 -13.14 -10.17
CA LEU A 199 -3.98 -13.44 -8.82
C LEU A 199 -4.74 -12.67 -7.74
N LEU A 200 -5.15 -11.43 -8.02
CA LEU A 200 -5.96 -10.63 -7.10
C LEU A 200 -7.31 -11.29 -6.80
N ASN A 201 -7.95 -11.89 -7.81
CA ASN A 201 -9.20 -12.62 -7.61
C ASN A 201 -8.97 -13.85 -6.73
N LYS A 202 -7.87 -14.59 -6.95
CA LYS A 202 -7.50 -15.73 -6.10
C LYS A 202 -7.26 -15.30 -4.65
N TYR A 203 -6.48 -14.24 -4.45
CA TYR A 203 -6.24 -13.64 -3.13
C TYR A 203 -7.55 -13.25 -2.44
N LYS A 204 -8.48 -12.59 -3.15
CA LYS A 204 -9.78 -12.20 -2.59
C LYS A 204 -10.65 -13.40 -2.18
N LEU A 205 -10.57 -14.52 -2.91
CA LEU A 205 -11.26 -15.76 -2.55
C LEU A 205 -10.66 -16.39 -1.29
N GLU A 206 -9.33 -16.49 -1.21
CA GLU A 206 -8.62 -17.03 -0.04
C GLU A 206 -8.92 -16.19 1.22
N GLN A 207 -8.93 -14.86 1.09
CA GLN A 207 -9.30 -13.97 2.19
C GLN A 207 -10.77 -14.15 2.62
N ALA A 208 -11.70 -14.33 1.68
CA ALA A 208 -13.09 -14.58 2.01
C ALA A 208 -13.29 -15.92 2.74
N GLU A 209 -12.54 -16.96 2.38
CA GLU A 209 -12.57 -18.24 3.08
C GLU A 209 -12.05 -18.11 4.52
N LEU A 210 -10.94 -17.39 4.73
CA LEU A 210 -10.37 -17.14 6.06
C LEU A 210 -11.30 -16.35 6.99
N HIS A 211 -12.11 -15.42 6.44
CA HIS A 211 -13.07 -14.63 7.25
C HIS A 211 -14.38 -15.39 7.56
N ASN A 212 -14.65 -16.51 6.88
CA ASN A 212 -15.83 -17.34 7.11
C ASN A 212 -15.55 -18.56 8.02
N MET A 213 -14.31 -18.72 8.48
CA MET A 213 -13.88 -19.73 9.47
C MET A 213 -13.76 -19.13 10.86
#